data_AF-A0A1R3JQD1-F1
#
_entry.id   AF-A0A1R3JQD1-F1
#
_cell.length_a   1.000
_cell.length_b   1.000
_cell.length_c   1.000
_cell.angle_alpha   90.00
_cell.angle_beta   90.00
_cell.angle_gamma   90.00
#
_symmetry.space_group_name_H-M   'P 1'
#
loop_
_entity.id
_entity.type
_entity.pdbx_description
1 polymer ?
#
loop_
_entity_poly.entity_id
_entity_poly.type
_entity_poly.pdbx_seq_one_letter_code
_entity_poly.pdbx_strand_id
1 'polypeptide(L)'
;MIKLLLQLEEVDRKMLNWRGLTALDVLEQQSQVDNREIVTILCNDKSSGWFIFKVSRFHTKLTTYFKEMKLETINALLVVFALVLAMTYQAVLSPPGGFLQGDSGSITNDHVGKSVMNSVRFLLFYVPNGIAVLMAWITTISLLNVVAKSIMPFLFPLYLLMCFCYVAALNTIAPTRYTVWVAGFVPCIFVFVIYYVALYRFKKQ
;
A
#
# COMPACT_ATOMS: atom_id res chain seq x y z
N MET A 1 -24.06 22.21 -21.87
CA MET A 1 -25.23 23.07 -21.62
C MET A 1 -25.02 24.51 -22.09
N ILE A 2 -23.92 25.20 -21.71
CA ILE A 2 -23.64 26.60 -22.11
C ILE A 2 -23.50 26.80 -23.64
N LYS A 3 -22.89 25.83 -24.36
CA LYS A 3 -22.79 25.87 -25.84
C LYS A 3 -24.15 25.92 -26.56
N LEU A 4 -25.20 25.36 -25.96
CA LEU A 4 -26.56 25.36 -26.54
C LEU A 4 -27.24 26.72 -26.36
N LEU A 5 -26.98 27.41 -25.24
CA LEU A 5 -27.54 28.74 -24.97
C LEU A 5 -26.90 29.83 -25.85
N LEU A 6 -25.65 29.64 -26.28
CA LEU A 6 -24.96 30.57 -27.20
C LEU A 6 -25.36 30.37 -28.68
N GLN A 7 -26.00 29.25 -29.03
CA GLN A 7 -26.52 28.98 -30.37
C GLN A 7 -27.93 29.54 -30.59
N LEU A 8 -28.61 30.01 -29.53
CA LEU A 8 -29.89 30.70 -29.65
C LEU A 8 -29.61 32.18 -29.92
N GLU A 9 -30.07 32.67 -31.07
CA GLU A 9 -29.83 34.03 -31.59
C GLU A 9 -30.49 35.14 -30.73
N GLU A 10 -31.35 34.77 -29.77
CA GLU A 10 -32.13 35.69 -28.93
C GLU A 10 -31.48 36.10 -27.59
N VAL A 11 -30.30 35.60 -27.24
CA VAL A 11 -29.69 35.94 -25.95
C VAL A 11 -28.91 37.25 -26.06
N ASP A 12 -29.41 38.31 -25.41
CA ASP A 12 -28.75 39.61 -25.36
C ASP A 12 -27.42 39.54 -24.59
N ARG A 13 -26.33 39.45 -25.36
CA ARG A 13 -24.96 39.27 -24.86
C ARG A 13 -24.39 40.50 -24.14
N LYS A 14 -25.06 41.64 -24.20
CA LYS A 14 -24.59 42.90 -23.59
C LYS A 14 -25.40 43.31 -22.36
N MET A 15 -26.34 42.46 -21.93
CA MET A 15 -27.14 42.74 -20.74
C MET A 15 -26.22 42.80 -19.51
N LEU A 16 -26.24 43.95 -18.85
CA LEU A 16 -25.53 44.20 -17.61
C LEU A 16 -26.44 43.81 -16.44
N ASN A 17 -25.91 43.08 -15.47
CA ASN A 17 -26.61 42.90 -14.21
C ASN A 17 -26.61 44.23 -13.42
N TRP A 18 -27.32 44.26 -12.29
CA TRP A 18 -27.34 45.41 -11.38
C TRP A 18 -25.97 45.81 -10.81
N ARG A 19 -24.94 44.97 -11.01
CA ARG A 19 -23.54 45.22 -10.65
C ARG A 19 -22.69 45.71 -11.83
N GLY A 20 -23.30 45.95 -13.00
CA GLY A 20 -22.62 46.44 -14.20
C GLY A 20 -21.74 45.40 -14.91
N LEU A 21 -21.93 44.11 -14.65
CA LEU A 21 -21.13 43.04 -15.26
C LEU A 21 -21.91 42.33 -16.37
N THR A 22 -21.22 42.02 -17.47
CA THR A 22 -21.80 41.20 -18.54
C THR A 22 -21.78 39.72 -18.15
N ALA A 23 -22.63 38.91 -18.81
CA ALA A 23 -22.63 37.46 -18.61
C ALA A 23 -21.25 36.82 -18.92
N LEU A 24 -20.46 37.40 -19.83
CA LEU A 24 -19.11 36.94 -20.13
C LEU A 24 -18.16 37.20 -18.96
N ASP A 25 -18.20 38.41 -18.38
CA ASP A 25 -17.32 38.78 -17.26
C ASP A 25 -17.55 37.90 -16.02
N VAL A 26 -18.81 37.55 -15.75
CA VAL A 26 -19.17 36.65 -14.64
C VAL A 26 -18.66 35.22 -14.89
N LEU A 27 -18.76 34.74 -16.13
CA LEU A 27 -18.25 33.42 -16.51
C LEU A 27 -16.72 33.36 -16.46
N GLU A 28 -16.04 34.39 -16.93
CA GLU A 28 -14.57 34.49 -16.85
C GLU A 28 -14.10 34.57 -15.40
N GLN A 29 -14.80 35.33 -14.56
CA GLN A 29 -14.53 35.43 -13.13
C GLN A 29 -14.74 34.09 -12.40
N GLN A 30 -15.84 33.37 -12.67
CA GLN A 30 -16.07 32.05 -12.08
C GLN A 30 -15.09 30.99 -12.60
N SER A 31 -14.75 31.02 -13.90
CA SER A 31 -13.80 30.07 -14.48
C SER A 31 -12.38 30.25 -13.94
N GLN A 32 -11.94 31.48 -13.68
CA GLN A 32 -10.62 31.75 -13.08
C GLN A 32 -10.53 31.28 -11.62
N VAL A 33 -11.56 31.54 -10.81
CA VAL A 33 -11.56 31.17 -9.38
C VAL A 33 -11.69 29.67 -9.21
N ASP A 34 -12.63 29.04 -9.92
CA ASP A 34 -12.87 27.59 -9.84
C ASP A 34 -11.66 26.78 -10.34
N ASN A 35 -11.05 27.19 -11.46
CA ASN A 35 -9.93 26.44 -12.03
C ASN A 35 -8.62 26.65 -11.25
N ARG A 36 -8.36 27.85 -10.69
CA ARG A 36 -7.17 28.07 -9.84
C ARG A 36 -7.26 27.26 -8.55
N GLU A 37 -8.43 27.20 -7.92
CA GLU A 37 -8.63 26.46 -6.68
C GLU A 37 -8.60 24.93 -6.89
N ILE A 38 -9.18 24.44 -7.98
CA ILE A 38 -9.11 23.01 -8.36
C ILE A 38 -7.65 22.60 -8.66
N VAL A 39 -6.88 23.44 -9.37
CA VAL A 39 -5.48 23.16 -9.70
C VAL A 39 -4.60 23.20 -8.45
N THR A 40 -4.84 24.10 -7.49
CA THR A 40 -4.06 24.14 -6.24
C THR A 40 -4.39 22.96 -5.32
N ILE A 41 -5.64 22.49 -5.27
CA ILE A 41 -6.02 21.26 -4.55
C ILE A 41 -5.39 20.02 -5.21
N LEU A 42 -5.35 19.95 -6.55
CA LEU A 42 -4.73 18.85 -7.29
C LEU A 42 -3.20 18.85 -7.25
N CYS A 43 -2.57 20.02 -7.08
CA CYS A 43 -1.10 20.13 -7.06
C CYS A 43 -0.49 19.85 -5.68
N ASN A 44 -1.26 19.95 -4.59
CA ASN A 44 -0.76 19.69 -3.24
C ASN A 44 -0.65 18.18 -2.89
N ASP A 45 -1.10 17.28 -3.76
CA ASP A 45 -1.17 15.82 -3.52
C ASP A 45 -0.37 14.96 -4.53
N LYS A 46 0.59 15.55 -5.28
CA LYS A 46 1.17 14.85 -6.44
C LYS A 46 2.25 13.81 -6.13
N SER A 47 3.03 13.98 -5.06
CA SER A 47 4.19 13.08 -4.81
C SER A 47 3.78 11.77 -4.13
N SER A 48 2.95 11.84 -3.09
CA SER A 48 2.42 10.67 -2.37
C SER A 48 1.30 9.97 -3.17
N GLY A 49 0.38 10.76 -3.75
CA GLY A 49 -0.78 10.26 -4.49
C GLY A 49 -0.44 9.50 -5.76
N TRP A 50 0.65 9.84 -6.47
CA TRP A 50 1.02 9.15 -7.72
C TRP A 50 1.39 7.68 -7.47
N PHE A 51 2.18 7.42 -6.43
CA PHE A 51 2.58 6.07 -6.08
C PHE A 51 1.38 5.23 -5.61
N ILE A 52 0.59 5.83 -4.71
CA ILE A 52 -0.70 5.32 -4.22
C ILE A 52 -1.64 4.95 -5.38
N PHE A 53 -1.78 5.83 -6.36
CA PHE A 53 -2.63 5.63 -7.53
C PHE A 53 -2.15 4.45 -8.38
N LYS A 54 -0.84 4.33 -8.59
CA LYS A 54 -0.24 3.22 -9.35
C LYS A 54 -0.45 1.87 -8.68
N VAL A 55 -0.28 1.81 -7.36
CA VAL A 55 -0.53 0.63 -6.54
C VAL A 55 -2.02 0.25 -6.51
N SER A 56 -2.90 1.23 -6.34
CA SER A 56 -4.36 1.01 -6.40
C SER A 56 -4.75 0.37 -7.72
N ARG A 57 -4.24 0.92 -8.83
CA ARG A 57 -4.51 0.41 -10.18
C ARG A 57 -3.98 -1.01 -10.37
N PHE A 58 -2.82 -1.32 -9.81
CA PHE A 58 -2.26 -2.67 -9.84
C PHE A 58 -3.17 -3.66 -9.09
N HIS A 59 -3.54 -3.37 -7.84
CA HIS A 59 -4.43 -4.22 -7.05
C HIS A 59 -5.78 -4.42 -7.75
N THR A 60 -6.39 -3.36 -8.29
CA THR A 60 -7.64 -3.47 -9.03
C THR A 60 -7.51 -4.39 -10.24
N LYS A 61 -6.44 -4.26 -11.04
CA LYS A 61 -6.17 -5.18 -12.15
C LYS A 61 -6.06 -6.63 -11.66
N LEU A 62 -5.32 -6.84 -10.58
CA LEU A 62 -5.10 -8.16 -9.98
C LEU A 62 -6.42 -8.80 -9.53
N THR A 63 -7.27 -8.04 -8.85
CA THR A 63 -8.62 -8.50 -8.47
C THR A 63 -9.51 -8.80 -9.68
N THR A 64 -9.39 -8.04 -10.77
CA THR A 64 -10.13 -8.32 -12.01
C THR A 64 -9.69 -9.63 -12.63
N TYR A 65 -8.38 -9.88 -12.75
CA TYR A 65 -7.86 -11.16 -13.24
C TYR A 65 -8.35 -12.33 -12.40
N PHE A 66 -8.36 -12.20 -11.08
CA PHE A 66 -8.86 -13.25 -10.19
C PHE A 66 -10.36 -13.46 -10.28
N LYS A 67 -11.14 -12.41 -10.55
CA LYS A 67 -12.58 -12.55 -10.76
C LYS A 67 -12.93 -13.36 -12.01
N GLU A 68 -12.04 -13.40 -12.99
CA GLU A 68 -12.19 -14.21 -14.21
C GLU A 68 -11.72 -15.67 -14.04
N MET A 69 -11.06 -16.02 -12.92
CA MET A 69 -10.60 -17.39 -12.67
C MET A 69 -11.69 -18.29 -12.07
N LYS A 70 -11.54 -19.60 -12.28
CA LYS A 70 -12.37 -20.62 -11.62
C LYS A 70 -12.12 -20.63 -10.11
N LEU A 71 -13.19 -20.85 -9.32
CA LEU A 71 -13.12 -20.89 -7.86
C LEU A 71 -12.13 -21.94 -7.33
N GLU A 72 -12.04 -23.10 -7.98
CA GLU A 72 -11.10 -24.17 -7.63
C GLU A 72 -9.64 -23.69 -7.70
N THR A 73 -9.28 -22.94 -8.75
CA THR A 73 -7.95 -22.37 -8.92
C THR A 73 -7.67 -21.31 -7.86
N ILE A 74 -8.65 -20.47 -7.55
CA ILE A 74 -8.54 -19.44 -6.52
C ILE A 74 -8.27 -20.08 -5.14
N ASN A 75 -8.99 -21.15 -4.81
CA ASN A 75 -8.78 -21.87 -3.55
C ASN A 75 -7.40 -22.54 -3.48
N ALA A 76 -6.94 -23.17 -4.57
CA ALA A 76 -5.59 -23.73 -4.63
C ALA A 76 -4.51 -22.65 -4.46
N LEU A 77 -4.67 -21.50 -5.12
CA LEU A 77 -3.75 -20.36 -5.01
C LEU A 77 -3.73 -19.77 -3.60
N LEU A 78 -4.88 -19.66 -2.93
CA LEU A 78 -4.97 -19.21 -1.54
C LEU A 78 -4.13 -20.09 -0.62
N VAL A 79 -4.20 -21.41 -0.79
CA VAL A 79 -3.37 -22.36 -0.02
C VAL A 79 -1.88 -22.16 -0.35
N VAL A 80 -1.52 -22.04 -1.63
CA VAL A 80 -0.13 -21.81 -2.04
C VAL A 80 0.43 -20.54 -1.41
N PHE A 81 -0.29 -19.42 -1.46
CA PHE A 81 0.18 -18.17 -0.87
C PHE A 81 0.22 -18.22 0.66
N ALA A 82 -0.73 -18.91 1.31
CA ALA A 82 -0.68 -19.14 2.76
C ALA A 82 0.56 -19.96 3.15
N LEU A 83 0.92 -20.98 2.36
CA LEU A 83 2.14 -21.76 2.56
C LEU A 83 3.40 -20.91 2.35
N VAL A 84 3.44 -20.06 1.32
CA VAL A 84 4.55 -19.12 1.10
C VAL A 84 4.69 -18.18 2.31
N LEU A 85 3.60 -17.60 2.82
CA LEU A 85 3.60 -16.76 4.02
C LEU A 85 4.12 -17.52 5.26
N ALA A 86 3.69 -18.77 5.44
CA ALA A 86 4.18 -19.60 6.55
C ALA A 86 5.69 -19.91 6.42
N MET A 87 6.14 -20.34 5.24
CA MET A 87 7.54 -20.69 4.99
C MET A 87 8.48 -19.49 5.17
N THR A 88 8.08 -18.33 4.65
CA THR A 88 8.82 -17.08 4.79
C THR A 88 8.87 -16.59 6.24
N TYR A 89 7.78 -16.71 6.99
CA TYR A 89 7.76 -16.42 8.44
C TYR A 89 8.71 -17.33 9.21
N GLN A 90 8.70 -18.64 8.94
CA GLN A 90 9.64 -19.59 9.55
C GLN A 90 11.09 -19.26 9.21
N ALA A 91 11.37 -18.91 7.96
CA ALA A 91 12.70 -18.50 7.51
C ALA A 91 13.20 -17.23 8.22
N VAL A 92 12.30 -16.33 8.64
CA VAL A 92 12.65 -15.16 9.45
C VAL A 92 12.97 -15.53 10.89
N LEU A 93 12.22 -16.46 11.48
CA LEU A 93 12.46 -16.94 12.84
C LEU A 93 13.67 -17.88 12.96
N SER A 94 14.17 -18.40 11.85
CA SER A 94 15.33 -19.30 11.82
C SER A 94 16.30 -18.82 10.75
N PRO A 95 17.05 -17.74 11.00
CA PRO A 95 18.01 -17.23 10.04
C PRO A 95 19.06 -18.29 9.70
N PRO A 96 19.52 -18.35 8.44
CA PRO A 96 20.63 -19.22 8.08
C PRO A 96 21.88 -18.80 8.88
N GLY A 97 22.55 -19.79 9.49
CA GLY A 97 23.66 -19.57 10.42
C GLY A 97 23.25 -19.51 11.90
N GLY A 98 21.96 -19.55 12.20
CA GLY A 98 21.45 -19.64 13.57
C GLY A 98 21.70 -18.39 14.42
N PHE A 99 21.64 -18.59 15.72
CA PHE A 99 21.74 -17.54 16.73
C PHE A 99 23.05 -17.61 17.49
N LEU A 100 23.56 -16.45 17.89
CA LEU A 100 24.69 -16.37 18.80
C LEU A 100 24.24 -16.89 20.18
N GLN A 101 24.79 -18.03 20.58
CA GLN A 101 24.55 -18.63 21.90
C GLN A 101 25.49 -17.98 22.91
N GLY A 102 24.97 -17.67 24.10
CA GLY A 102 25.78 -17.14 25.19
C GLY A 102 26.58 -18.26 25.83
N ASP A 103 27.87 -18.35 25.54
CA ASP A 103 28.78 -19.19 26.32
C ASP A 103 29.29 -18.42 27.55
N SER A 104 29.48 -19.13 28.66
CA SER A 104 29.69 -18.61 30.03
C SER A 104 30.99 -17.82 30.27
N GLY A 105 31.70 -17.41 29.21
CA GLY A 105 33.06 -16.86 29.32
C GLY A 105 33.28 -15.41 28.91
N SER A 106 32.71 -14.90 27.81
CA SER A 106 33.18 -13.61 27.24
C SER A 106 32.35 -13.08 26.05
N ILE A 107 31.02 -13.17 26.10
CA ILE A 107 30.19 -12.48 25.10
C ILE A 107 29.38 -11.40 25.83
N THR A 108 29.53 -10.15 25.40
CA THR A 108 28.67 -9.04 25.82
C THR A 108 27.22 -9.45 25.60
N ASN A 109 26.42 -9.47 26.68
CA ASN A 109 25.01 -9.92 26.67
C ASN A 109 24.17 -9.32 25.53
N ASP A 110 24.54 -8.16 25.01
CA ASP A 110 23.90 -7.42 23.92
C ASP A 110 23.83 -8.15 22.56
N HIS A 111 24.56 -9.26 22.37
CA HIS A 111 24.59 -10.02 21.12
C HIS A 111 23.95 -11.40 21.18
N VAL A 112 23.62 -11.89 22.38
CA VAL A 112 22.99 -13.20 22.56
C VAL A 112 21.58 -13.19 21.94
N GLY A 113 21.26 -14.22 21.16
CA GLY A 113 19.97 -14.32 20.45
C GLY A 113 19.88 -13.55 19.13
N LYS A 114 20.93 -12.84 18.72
CA LYS A 114 21.03 -12.24 17.37
C LYS A 114 21.59 -13.25 16.37
N SER A 115 21.32 -13.01 15.08
CA SER A 115 21.88 -13.82 14.00
C SER A 115 23.41 -13.74 13.99
N VAL A 116 24.07 -14.90 13.87
CA VAL A 116 25.54 -15.01 13.74
C VAL A 116 26.03 -14.46 12.39
N MET A 117 25.11 -14.30 11.44
CA MET A 117 25.45 -13.96 10.07
C MET A 117 25.89 -12.49 9.93
N ASN A 118 26.90 -12.26 9.09
CA ASN A 118 27.35 -10.91 8.74
C ASN A 118 26.20 -10.10 8.10
N SER A 119 26.17 -8.79 8.36
CA SER A 119 25.10 -7.86 7.96
C SER A 119 24.78 -7.92 6.46
N VAL A 120 25.77 -8.09 5.58
CA VAL A 120 25.55 -8.19 4.12
C VAL A 120 24.81 -9.47 3.75
N ARG A 121 25.23 -10.62 4.29
CA ARG A 121 24.60 -11.92 4.02
C ARG A 121 23.20 -11.99 4.63
N PHE A 122 23.01 -11.35 5.78
CA PHE A 122 21.71 -11.13 6.39
C PHE A 122 20.76 -10.38 5.47
N LEU A 123 21.18 -9.23 4.93
CA LEU A 123 20.34 -8.46 4.00
C LEU A 123 20.06 -9.22 2.69
N LEU A 124 21.05 -9.92 2.13
CA LEU A 124 20.87 -10.72 0.91
C LEU A 124 19.81 -11.82 1.06
N PHE A 125 19.63 -12.35 2.27
CA PHE A 125 18.57 -13.32 2.55
C PHE A 125 17.23 -12.65 2.90
N TYR A 126 17.25 -11.67 3.79
CA TYR A 126 16.04 -11.08 4.34
C TYR A 126 15.31 -10.12 3.40
N VAL A 127 16.01 -9.40 2.53
CA VAL A 127 15.37 -8.48 1.58
C VAL A 127 14.51 -9.23 0.55
N PRO A 128 15.02 -10.25 -0.18
CA PRO A 128 14.20 -11.03 -1.10
C PRO A 128 13.07 -11.79 -0.38
N ASN A 129 13.33 -12.30 0.83
CA ASN A 129 12.33 -12.96 1.65
C ASN A 129 11.18 -12.00 2.02
N GLY A 130 11.52 -10.79 2.48
CA GLY A 130 10.54 -9.73 2.73
C GLY A 130 9.73 -9.36 1.48
N ILE A 131 10.37 -9.26 0.32
CA ILE A 131 9.65 -9.00 -0.96
C ILE A 131 8.68 -10.15 -1.28
N ALA A 132 9.09 -11.41 -1.08
CA ALA A 132 8.22 -12.57 -1.31
C ALA A 132 7.01 -12.57 -0.36
N VAL A 133 7.22 -12.29 0.93
CA VAL A 133 6.14 -12.12 1.92
C VAL A 133 5.15 -11.05 1.45
N LEU A 134 5.65 -9.88 1.05
CA LEU A 134 4.82 -8.78 0.59
C LEU A 134 3.97 -9.15 -0.62
N MET A 135 4.59 -9.76 -1.64
CA MET A 135 3.88 -10.18 -2.84
C MET A 135 2.83 -11.23 -2.54
N ALA A 136 3.15 -12.23 -1.70
CA ALA A 136 2.20 -13.25 -1.26
C ALA A 136 1.03 -12.65 -0.47
N TRP A 137 1.31 -11.68 0.40
CA TRP A 137 0.31 -10.99 1.21
C TRP A 137 -0.68 -10.19 0.37
N ILE A 138 -0.18 -9.34 -0.54
CA ILE A 138 -1.02 -8.52 -1.43
C ILE A 138 -1.92 -9.43 -2.27
N THR A 139 -1.36 -10.52 -2.78
CA THR A 139 -2.09 -11.48 -3.61
C THR A 139 -3.14 -12.23 -2.81
N THR A 140 -2.83 -12.63 -1.57
CA THR A 140 -3.79 -13.28 -0.67
C THR A 140 -4.97 -12.37 -0.34
N ILE A 141 -4.70 -11.09 -0.02
CA ILE A 141 -5.75 -10.08 0.20
C ILE A 141 -6.63 -9.91 -1.05
N SER A 142 -6.02 -9.86 -2.23
CA SER A 142 -6.74 -9.74 -3.51
C SER A 142 -7.65 -10.93 -3.76
N LEU A 143 -7.16 -12.16 -3.53
CA LEU A 143 -7.93 -13.41 -3.67
C LEU A 143 -9.08 -13.48 -2.65
N LEU A 144 -8.81 -13.16 -1.38
CA LEU A 144 -9.82 -13.15 -0.32
C LEU A 144 -10.93 -12.13 -0.57
N ASN A 145 -10.61 -10.98 -1.15
CA ASN A 145 -11.62 -9.99 -1.52
C ASN A 145 -12.57 -10.49 -2.63
N VAL A 146 -12.12 -11.43 -3.47
CA VAL A 146 -12.95 -12.06 -4.51
C VAL A 146 -13.84 -13.16 -3.91
N VAL A 147 -13.30 -14.01 -3.04
CA VAL A 147 -14.02 -15.18 -2.50
C VAL A 147 -14.87 -14.87 -1.27
N ALA A 148 -14.34 -14.05 -0.37
CA ALA A 148 -14.87 -13.88 0.98
C ALA A 148 -14.81 -12.42 1.44
N LYS A 149 -15.33 -11.49 0.64
CA LYS A 149 -15.37 -10.06 0.99
C LYS A 149 -15.97 -9.81 2.39
N SER A 150 -16.95 -10.63 2.81
CA SER A 150 -17.62 -10.47 4.11
C SER A 150 -16.72 -10.75 5.32
N ILE A 151 -15.68 -11.58 5.21
CA ILE A 151 -14.80 -11.92 6.35
C ILE A 151 -13.58 -10.99 6.45
N MET A 152 -13.30 -10.21 5.40
CA MET A 152 -12.17 -9.27 5.37
C MET A 152 -12.05 -8.34 6.59
N PRO A 153 -13.10 -7.74 7.17
CA PRO A 153 -12.94 -6.89 8.36
C PRO A 153 -12.41 -7.65 9.58
N PHE A 154 -12.67 -8.95 9.71
CA PHE A 154 -12.13 -9.78 10.80
C PHE A 154 -10.69 -10.22 10.54
N LEU A 155 -10.35 -10.53 9.30
CA LEU A 155 -8.99 -10.91 8.92
C LEU A 155 -8.03 -9.73 8.97
N PHE A 156 -8.53 -8.52 8.77
CA PHE A 156 -7.74 -7.31 8.73
C PHE A 156 -6.85 -7.08 9.98
N PRO A 157 -7.37 -7.08 11.22
CA PRO A 157 -6.54 -6.96 12.42
C PRO A 157 -5.55 -8.11 12.60
N LEU A 158 -5.90 -9.34 12.19
CA LEU A 158 -4.99 -10.49 12.22
C LEU A 158 -3.77 -10.25 11.33
N TYR A 159 -3.99 -9.72 10.12
CA TYR A 159 -2.93 -9.33 9.21
C TYR A 159 -2.06 -8.21 9.79
N LEU A 160 -2.64 -7.18 10.41
CA LEU A 160 -1.81 -6.16 11.09
C LEU A 160 -0.96 -6.74 12.21
N LEU A 161 -1.53 -7.62 13.03
CA LEU A 161 -0.81 -8.28 14.12
C LEU A 161 0.35 -9.13 13.59
N MET A 162 0.14 -9.88 12.51
CA MET A 162 1.20 -10.65 11.86
C MET A 162 2.34 -9.76 11.37
N CYS A 163 2.03 -8.58 10.79
CA CYS A 163 3.04 -7.62 10.36
C CYS A 163 3.84 -7.09 11.56
N PHE A 164 3.16 -6.76 12.65
CA PHE A 164 3.79 -6.35 13.90
C PHE A 164 4.73 -7.44 14.44
N CYS A 165 4.28 -8.70 14.50
CA CYS A 165 5.10 -9.84 14.94
C CYS A 165 6.32 -10.05 14.03
N TYR A 166 6.16 -9.91 12.71
CA TYR A 166 7.25 -10.04 11.76
C TYR A 166 8.32 -8.95 11.96
N VAL A 167 7.91 -7.71 12.15
CA VAL A 167 8.81 -6.59 12.44
C VAL A 167 9.48 -6.76 13.80
N ALA A 168 8.74 -7.17 14.83
CA ALA A 168 9.28 -7.44 16.16
C ALA A 168 10.34 -8.55 16.12
N ALA A 169 10.08 -9.64 15.40
CA ALA A 169 11.05 -10.71 15.18
C ALA A 169 12.31 -10.19 14.50
N LEU A 170 12.19 -9.39 13.43
CA LEU A 170 13.34 -8.78 12.76
C LEU A 170 14.16 -7.87 13.68
N ASN A 171 13.50 -7.08 14.54
CA ASN A 171 14.17 -6.21 15.50
C ASN A 171 15.01 -7.01 16.50
N THR A 172 14.51 -8.18 16.93
CA THR A 172 15.22 -9.05 17.88
C THR A 172 16.36 -9.81 17.23
N ILE A 173 16.17 -10.31 16.01
CA ILE A 173 17.10 -11.26 15.37
C ILE A 173 18.26 -10.53 14.65
N ALA A 174 18.05 -9.30 14.18
CA ALA A 174 19.03 -8.61 13.34
C ALA A 174 20.34 -8.31 14.09
N PRO A 175 21.51 -8.48 13.41
CA PRO A 175 22.81 -8.26 14.02
C PRO A 175 23.06 -6.78 14.34
N THR A 176 22.58 -5.85 13.50
CA THR A 176 22.80 -4.41 13.66
C THR A 176 21.51 -3.61 13.46
N ARG A 177 21.41 -2.44 14.12
CA ARG A 177 20.26 -1.53 13.96
C ARG A 177 20.03 -1.11 12.51
N TYR A 178 21.10 -0.95 11.73
CA TYR A 178 21.00 -0.63 10.30
C TYR A 178 20.29 -1.73 9.50
N THR A 179 20.61 -3.00 9.77
CA THR A 179 19.96 -4.13 9.09
C THR A 179 18.47 -4.24 9.41
N VAL A 180 18.05 -3.88 10.63
CA VAL A 180 16.62 -3.76 11.00
C VAL A 180 15.92 -2.72 10.15
N TRP A 181 16.51 -1.53 10.01
CA TRP A 181 15.91 -0.44 9.25
C TRP A 181 15.75 -0.81 7.77
N VAL A 182 16.77 -1.39 7.15
CA VAL A 182 16.71 -1.75 5.73
C VAL A 182 15.75 -2.93 5.49
N ALA A 183 15.80 -3.97 6.34
CA ALA A 183 14.98 -5.17 6.16
C ALA A 183 13.52 -4.99 6.59
N GLY A 184 13.24 -4.19 7.63
CA GLY A 184 11.91 -4.02 8.22
C GLY A 184 11.15 -2.79 7.72
N PHE A 185 11.80 -1.64 7.58
CA PHE A 185 11.09 -0.36 7.38
C PHE A 185 10.60 -0.17 5.93
N VAL A 186 11.41 -0.57 4.95
CA VAL A 186 11.10 -0.45 3.52
C VAL A 186 9.86 -1.27 3.11
N PRO A 187 9.72 -2.55 3.51
CA PRO A 187 8.52 -3.32 3.17
C PRO A 187 7.28 -2.89 3.96
N CYS A 188 7.42 -2.48 5.22
CA CYS A 188 6.28 -2.05 6.04
C CYS A 188 5.67 -0.72 5.58
N ILE A 189 6.49 0.23 5.09
CA ILE A 189 5.98 1.45 4.47
C ILE A 189 5.14 1.11 3.24
N PHE A 190 5.59 0.16 2.42
CA PHE A 190 4.80 -0.33 1.28
C PHE A 190 3.46 -0.92 1.71
N VAL A 191 3.43 -1.73 2.78
CA VAL A 191 2.18 -2.32 3.33
C VAL A 191 1.24 -1.25 3.84
N PHE A 192 1.75 -0.28 4.60
CA PHE A 192 0.94 0.79 5.18
C PHE A 192 0.31 1.66 4.09
N VAL A 193 1.09 1.97 3.05
CA VAL A 193 0.66 2.69 1.85
C VAL A 193 -0.41 1.90 1.09
N ILE A 194 -0.21 0.60 0.85
CA ILE A 194 -1.19 -0.29 0.18
C ILE A 194 -2.49 -0.38 1.00
N TYR A 195 -2.37 -0.50 2.31
CA TYR A 195 -3.48 -0.65 3.24
C TYR A 195 -4.33 0.62 3.34
N TYR A 196 -3.72 1.80 3.48
CA TYR A 196 -4.43 3.08 3.50
C TYR A 196 -5.25 3.30 2.23
N VAL A 197 -4.74 2.83 1.10
CA VAL A 197 -5.42 2.91 -0.21
C VAL A 197 -6.63 1.99 -0.28
N ALA A 198 -6.53 0.77 0.26
CA ALA A 198 -7.65 -0.16 0.31
C ALA A 198 -8.79 0.39 1.18
N LEU A 199 -8.48 1.02 2.31
CA LEU A 199 -9.48 1.64 3.19
C LEU A 199 -10.11 2.90 2.60
N TYR A 200 -9.31 3.81 2.03
CA TYR A 200 -9.85 5.05 1.43
C TYR A 200 -10.81 4.77 0.27
N ARG A 201 -10.60 3.66 -0.45
CA ARG A 201 -11.49 3.20 -1.52
C ARG A 201 -12.79 2.58 -0.99
N PHE A 202 -12.74 1.86 0.12
CA PHE A 202 -13.93 1.27 0.74
C PHE A 202 -14.85 2.32 1.38
N LYS A 203 -14.30 3.44 1.86
CA LYS A 203 -15.09 4.51 2.49
C LYS A 203 -15.84 5.41 1.49
N LYS A 204 -15.56 5.27 0.19
CA LYS A 204 -16.11 6.12 -0.89
C LYS A 204 -17.11 5.39 -1.80
N GLN A 205 -17.38 4.11 -1.54
CA GLN A 205 -18.48 3.32 -2.11
C GLN A 205 -19.61 3.23 -1.09
#